data_AF-A0A8S1YAT0-F1
#
_entry.id   AF-A0A8S1YAT0-F1
#
_cell.length_a   1.000
_cell.length_b   1.000
_cell.length_c   1.000
_cell.angle_alpha   90.00
_cell.angle_beta   90.00
_cell.angle_gamma   90.00
#
_symmetry.space_group_name_H-M   'P 1'
#
loop_
_entity.id
_entity.type
_entity.pdbx_description
1 polymer ?
#
loop_
_entity_poly.entity_id
_entity_poly.type
_entity_poly.pdbx_seq_one_letter_code
_entity_poly.pdbx_strand_id
1 'polypeptide(L)'
;MDLKVIIQNCVLVTQGNFFMVVQIDELQYTSKEKKTQKFRSEVQFTNAHPQFRKNVFQFTNLSYGDRVTLKVGCFNTRLTSEPQEQRKLLEHSILFGTMQLVLTVKLLEVLRIEGQLQHESLLYDPEDQRKEKGRISILLRHQSHDLKAQVEDDVERIEEIYYDPFEKDEAVIRRKLQRVELKLTSLNLSMEPIQKKLNFIRTAHKQISFDLATLRQQKDQIEEENNYFQKIVNQKNDVKELHIQIDLLCNTDYGQDILKKKLVLLMNKLEFERRIYHELSNHYYQIESAHTEAKTKTQELQTLKETIQEQDFLIKRLEDQRPILTNLKETMENQENIILSLQDTIKETSKNLTRLDKQQLFYNLDKLRADQQLLKQKQVQLQHISEMNKGEIPRSFFEQFKNDEFFRDNPIIVSKFQKRAEMLLKEIELLQEGLAETRQMPIQQSFRPKSSGTSDNVILQLEIQQAENKAEILEEQMLAVARNYAKQIADLKAQLNIIEAQLR
;
A
#
# COMPACT_ATOMS: atom_id res chain seq x y z
N MET A 1 21.55 8.43 -31.37
CA MET A 1 20.53 7.50 -31.86
C MET A 1 21.25 6.28 -32.42
N ASP A 2 20.63 5.11 -32.31
CA ASP A 2 21.28 3.84 -32.64
C ASP A 2 20.50 3.13 -33.77
N LEU A 3 21.21 2.51 -34.70
CA LEU A 3 20.66 1.80 -35.86
C LEU A 3 21.08 0.33 -35.81
N LYS A 4 20.10 -0.57 -35.83
CA LYS A 4 20.32 -2.02 -35.91
C LYS A 4 20.13 -2.44 -37.38
N VAL A 5 21.18 -2.96 -37.99
CA VAL A 5 21.18 -3.48 -39.37
C VAL A 5 21.20 -5.00 -39.30
N ILE A 6 20.19 -5.65 -39.87
CA ILE A 6 20.01 -7.09 -39.83
C ILE A 6 20.05 -7.63 -41.27
N ILE A 7 21.00 -8.52 -41.56
CA ILE A 7 21.02 -9.24 -42.84
C ILE A 7 20.06 -10.44 -42.72
N GLN A 8 18.93 -10.39 -43.42
CA GLN A 8 17.91 -11.44 -43.35
C GLN A 8 18.22 -12.59 -44.31
N ASN A 9 18.56 -12.26 -45.55
CA ASN A 9 18.81 -13.24 -46.59
C ASN A 9 19.89 -12.74 -47.55
N CYS A 10 20.72 -13.65 -48.03
CA CYS A 10 21.77 -13.38 -49.02
C CYS A 10 21.80 -14.52 -50.03
N VAL A 11 21.72 -14.17 -51.31
CA VAL A 11 21.73 -15.11 -52.44
C VAL A 11 22.83 -14.68 -53.40
N LEU A 12 23.83 -15.53 -53.60
CA LEU A 12 24.99 -15.27 -54.44
C LEU A 12 24.95 -16.15 -55.68
N VAL A 13 25.50 -15.65 -56.79
CA VAL A 13 25.49 -16.34 -58.09
C VAL A 13 26.42 -17.56 -58.11
N THR A 14 27.42 -17.61 -57.22
CA THR A 14 28.42 -18.68 -57.15
C THR A 14 28.56 -19.22 -55.74
N GLN A 15 28.82 -20.52 -55.60
CA GLN A 15 29.20 -21.14 -54.33
C GLN A 15 30.64 -20.77 -53.97
N GLY A 16 30.90 -20.51 -52.69
CA GLY A 16 32.21 -20.09 -52.19
C GLY A 16 32.20 -19.92 -50.68
N ASN A 17 33.30 -19.41 -50.13
CA ASN A 17 33.42 -19.15 -48.69
C ASN A 17 33.26 -17.65 -48.47
N PHE A 18 32.13 -17.23 -47.90
CA PHE A 18 31.75 -15.82 -47.87
C PHE A 18 31.66 -15.27 -46.46
N PHE A 19 32.06 -14.01 -46.29
CA PHE A 19 31.71 -13.21 -45.12
C PHE A 19 31.29 -11.80 -45.55
N MET A 20 30.50 -11.14 -44.72
CA MET A 20 29.99 -9.80 -44.96
C MET A 20 30.69 -8.79 -44.07
N VAL A 21 30.98 -7.63 -44.64
CA VAL A 21 31.42 -6.44 -43.90
C VAL A 21 30.36 -5.38 -44.09
N VAL A 22 29.80 -4.90 -42.98
CA VAL A 22 28.80 -3.83 -42.96
C VAL A 22 29.46 -2.59 -42.37
N GLN A 23 29.41 -1.50 -43.13
CA GLN A 23 30.04 -0.23 -42.80
C GLN A 23 29.01 0.89 -42.88
N ILE A 24 28.99 1.76 -41.87
CA ILE A 24 28.24 3.02 -41.92
C ILE A 24 29.22 4.17 -41.97
N ASP A 25 29.03 5.02 -42.99
CA ASP A 25 29.72 6.27 -43.19
C ASP A 25 28.77 7.43 -42.87
N GLU A 26 29.13 8.26 -41.90
CA GLU A 26 28.42 9.49 -41.56
C GLU A 26 29.29 10.69 -41.96
N LEU A 27 28.74 11.58 -42.79
CA LEU A 27 29.44 12.77 -43.27
C LEU A 27 28.87 14.02 -42.59
N GLN A 28 29.62 14.58 -41.64
CA GLN A 28 29.22 15.79 -40.93
C GLN A 28 29.55 17.03 -41.76
N TYR A 29 28.53 17.78 -42.17
CA TYR A 29 28.71 18.97 -43.02
C TYR A 29 29.47 20.10 -42.31
N THR A 30 29.45 20.13 -40.97
CA THR A 30 30.07 21.17 -40.15
C THR A 30 31.57 20.98 -39.91
N SER A 31 32.09 19.75 -39.96
CA SER A 31 33.50 19.45 -39.61
C SER A 31 34.33 18.84 -40.74
N LYS A 32 33.74 18.41 -41.87
CA LYS A 32 34.39 17.56 -42.90
C LYS A 32 34.98 16.25 -42.35
N GLU A 33 34.77 15.92 -41.08
CA GLU A 33 35.25 14.67 -40.49
C GLU A 33 34.26 13.56 -40.81
N LYS A 34 34.80 12.45 -41.33
CA LYS A 34 34.02 11.28 -41.71
C LYS A 34 34.05 10.27 -40.57
N LYS A 35 32.94 10.12 -39.86
CA LYS A 35 32.80 9.09 -38.82
C LYS A 35 32.43 7.77 -39.48
N THR A 36 33.29 6.76 -39.31
CA THR A 36 33.12 5.43 -39.94
C THR A 36 33.06 4.36 -38.87
N GLN A 37 32.01 3.53 -38.92
CA GLN A 37 31.88 2.33 -38.07
C GLN A 37 31.79 1.10 -38.97
N LYS A 38 32.48 0.01 -38.60
CA LYS A 38 32.52 -1.22 -39.40
C LYS A 38 32.36 -2.46 -38.52
N PHE A 39 31.57 -3.41 -39.01
CA PHE A 39 31.39 -4.72 -38.40
C PHE A 39 31.50 -5.81 -39.46
N ARG A 40 31.74 -7.05 -39.01
CA ARG A 40 31.86 -8.22 -39.89
C ARG A 40 31.03 -9.40 -39.37
N SER A 41 30.52 -10.22 -40.28
CA SER A 41 29.96 -11.53 -39.96
C SER A 41 31.07 -12.58 -39.78
N GLU A 42 30.69 -13.79 -39.36
CA GLU A 42 31.51 -14.99 -39.54
C GLU A 42 31.59 -15.43 -41.01
N VAL A 43 32.49 -16.38 -41.29
CA VAL A 43 32.66 -16.99 -42.61
C VAL A 43 31.69 -18.17 -42.77
N GLN A 44 30.94 -18.16 -43.86
CA GLN A 44 30.07 -19.26 -44.28
C GLN A 44 30.74 -20.01 -45.42
N PHE A 45 30.95 -21.32 -45.26
CA PHE A 45 31.75 -22.13 -46.18
C PHE A 45 30.87 -22.82 -47.23
N THR A 46 31.35 -22.83 -48.49
CA THR A 46 30.79 -23.62 -49.61
C THR A 46 29.28 -23.45 -49.82
N ASN A 47 28.79 -22.22 -49.77
CA ASN A 47 27.35 -21.95 -49.88
C ASN A 47 27.05 -20.79 -50.84
N ALA A 48 26.05 -20.96 -51.71
CA ALA A 48 25.50 -19.89 -52.56
C ALA A 48 24.42 -19.06 -51.82
N HIS A 49 23.86 -19.60 -50.74
CA HIS A 49 22.87 -18.96 -49.88
C HIS A 49 23.42 -18.86 -48.44
N PRO A 50 24.47 -18.07 -48.20
CA PRO A 50 25.12 -18.03 -46.90
C PRO A 50 24.16 -17.53 -45.81
N GLN A 51 23.97 -18.34 -44.77
CA GLN A 51 23.15 -18.02 -43.61
C GLN A 51 24.05 -17.57 -42.46
N PHE A 52 24.08 -16.26 -42.20
CA PHE A 52 24.96 -15.71 -41.17
C PHE A 52 24.29 -15.78 -39.78
N ARG A 53 25.01 -16.31 -38.79
CA ARG A 53 24.66 -16.27 -37.36
C ARG A 53 24.94 -14.89 -36.76
N LYS A 54 26.04 -14.22 -37.15
CA LYS A 54 26.30 -12.81 -36.82
C LYS A 54 25.76 -11.93 -37.94
N ASN A 55 24.44 -11.88 -38.04
CA ASN A 55 23.74 -11.08 -39.03
C ASN A 55 23.19 -9.76 -38.49
N VAL A 56 23.30 -9.51 -37.18
CA VAL A 56 22.86 -8.28 -36.50
C VAL A 56 24.05 -7.37 -36.22
N PHE A 57 24.00 -6.13 -36.72
CA PHE A 57 25.03 -5.12 -36.54
C PHE A 57 24.45 -3.86 -35.91
N GLN A 58 24.99 -3.44 -34.78
CA GLN A 58 24.52 -2.28 -34.02
C GLN A 58 25.46 -1.10 -34.19
N PHE A 59 24.94 0.00 -34.69
CA PHE A 59 25.67 1.24 -34.90
C PHE A 59 25.14 2.29 -33.93
N THR A 60 26.01 2.81 -33.06
CA THR A 60 25.61 3.73 -32.00
C THR A 60 26.10 5.15 -32.26
N ASN A 61 25.48 6.13 -31.60
CA ASN A 61 25.88 7.55 -31.67
C ASN A 61 25.87 8.13 -33.10
N LEU A 62 24.83 7.80 -33.86
CA LEU A 62 24.51 8.43 -35.15
C LEU A 62 23.71 9.72 -34.91
N SER A 63 24.04 10.77 -35.65
CA SER A 63 23.45 12.11 -35.49
C SER A 63 22.20 12.35 -36.35
N TYR A 64 21.95 11.53 -37.39
CA TYR A 64 20.80 11.58 -38.34
C TYR A 64 20.48 12.94 -39.00
N GLY A 65 21.12 14.04 -38.61
CA GLY A 65 21.02 15.34 -39.28
C GLY A 65 21.87 15.42 -40.55
N ASP A 66 22.74 14.43 -40.75
CA ASP A 66 23.77 14.36 -41.78
C ASP A 66 23.56 13.17 -42.74
N ARG A 67 24.21 13.21 -43.90
CA ARG A 67 24.09 12.14 -44.91
C ARG A 67 24.72 10.85 -44.40
N VAL A 68 23.89 9.85 -44.09
CA VAL A 68 24.31 8.51 -43.67
C VAL A 68 24.32 7.56 -44.86
N THR A 69 25.43 6.86 -45.06
CA THR A 69 25.59 5.86 -46.12
C THR A 69 25.92 4.51 -45.53
N LEU A 70 25.04 3.54 -45.75
CA LEU A 70 25.27 2.13 -45.44
C LEU A 70 25.99 1.47 -46.62
N LYS A 71 27.08 0.78 -46.35
CA LYS A 71 27.85 0.00 -47.32
C LYS A 71 27.94 -1.42 -46.84
N VAL A 72 27.65 -2.36 -47.73
CA VAL A 72 27.77 -3.78 -47.47
C VAL A 72 28.71 -4.38 -48.51
N GLY A 73 29.79 -4.98 -48.05
CA GLY A 73 30.74 -5.71 -48.89
C GLY A 73 30.66 -7.21 -48.60
N CYS A 74 30.46 -8.00 -49.65
CA CYS A 74 30.59 -9.45 -49.61
C CYS A 74 32.00 -9.83 -50.04
N PHE A 75 32.71 -10.59 -49.22
CA PHE A 75 34.07 -11.03 -49.47
C PHE A 75 34.12 -12.55 -49.63
N ASN A 76 34.82 -13.02 -50.66
CA ASN A 76 35.12 -14.43 -50.85
C ASN A 76 36.52 -14.72 -50.30
N THR A 77 36.65 -15.73 -49.45
CA THR A 77 37.94 -16.14 -48.86
C THR A 77 38.37 -17.52 -49.36
N ARG A 78 39.68 -17.71 -49.50
CA ARG A 78 40.25 -19.03 -49.82
C ARG A 78 40.48 -19.90 -48.58
N LEU A 79 40.23 -19.36 -47.38
CA LEU A 79 40.41 -20.08 -46.13
C LEU A 79 39.32 -21.14 -45.96
N THR A 80 39.71 -22.29 -45.42
CA THR A 80 38.85 -23.46 -45.16
C THR A 80 38.37 -23.54 -43.71
N SER A 81 38.83 -22.63 -42.84
CA SER A 81 38.41 -22.50 -41.45
C SER A 81 38.42 -21.02 -41.03
N GLU A 82 37.64 -20.66 -39.99
CA GLU A 82 37.57 -19.28 -39.52
C GLU A 82 38.87 -18.91 -38.77
N PRO A 83 39.64 -17.91 -39.25
CA PRO A 83 40.89 -17.53 -38.61
C PRO A 83 40.63 -16.75 -37.32
N GLN A 84 41.43 -17.03 -36.28
CA GLN A 84 41.39 -16.29 -35.01
C GLN A 84 41.90 -14.84 -35.18
N GLU A 85 42.82 -14.61 -36.11
CA GLU A 85 43.40 -13.30 -36.41
C GLU A 85 42.74 -12.65 -37.63
N GLN A 86 42.24 -11.42 -37.48
CA GLN A 86 41.56 -10.69 -38.57
C GLN A 86 42.47 -10.36 -39.75
N ARG A 87 43.78 -10.16 -39.52
CA ARG A 87 44.74 -9.82 -40.58
C ARG A 87 44.89 -10.95 -41.62
N LYS A 88 44.99 -12.19 -41.14
CA LYS A 88 45.06 -13.39 -42.00
C LYS A 88 43.82 -13.56 -42.88
N LEU A 89 42.64 -13.19 -42.38
CA LEU A 89 41.40 -13.22 -43.16
C LEU A 89 41.45 -12.23 -44.33
N LEU A 90 41.87 -11.00 -44.07
CA LEU A 90 41.90 -9.92 -45.06
C LEU A 90 42.89 -10.21 -46.19
N GLU A 91 44.07 -10.72 -45.87
CA GLU A 91 45.12 -11.09 -46.85
C GLU A 91 44.67 -12.21 -47.81
N HIS A 92 43.76 -13.08 -47.38
CA HIS A 92 43.27 -14.23 -48.16
C HIS A 92 41.82 -14.04 -48.64
N SER A 93 41.34 -12.80 -48.68
CA SER A 93 39.98 -12.47 -49.10
C SER A 93 39.97 -11.49 -50.27
N ILE A 94 39.01 -11.66 -51.17
CA ILE A 94 38.77 -10.77 -52.30
C ILE A 94 37.34 -10.25 -52.20
N LEU A 95 37.16 -8.96 -52.46
CA LEU A 95 35.84 -8.34 -52.51
C LEU A 95 35.06 -8.91 -53.70
N PHE A 96 33.99 -9.65 -53.41
CA PHE A 96 33.19 -10.36 -54.41
C PHE A 96 32.04 -9.50 -54.93
N GLY A 97 31.41 -8.72 -54.06
CA GLY A 97 30.33 -7.82 -54.44
C GLY A 97 30.09 -6.74 -53.40
N THR A 98 29.56 -5.61 -53.84
CA THR A 98 29.25 -4.47 -52.97
C THR A 98 27.84 -3.95 -53.19
N MET A 99 27.31 -3.36 -52.12
CA MET A 99 26.09 -2.58 -52.14
C MET A 99 26.32 -1.30 -51.34
N GLN A 100 25.74 -0.21 -51.83
CA GLN A 100 25.71 1.06 -51.13
C GLN A 100 24.27 1.60 -51.10
N LEU A 101 23.76 1.83 -49.90
CA LEU A 101 22.47 2.46 -49.64
C LEU A 101 22.69 3.82 -49.00
N VAL A 102 22.20 4.89 -49.64
CA VAL A 102 22.21 6.23 -49.06
C VAL A 102 20.89 6.44 -48.34
N LEU A 103 20.94 6.59 -47.02
CA LEU A 103 19.76 6.87 -46.20
C LEU A 103 19.40 8.35 -46.38
N THR A 104 18.43 8.61 -47.25
CA THR A 104 17.90 9.96 -47.50
C THR A 104 16.97 10.38 -46.37
N VAL A 105 16.72 11.68 -46.24
CA VAL A 105 15.80 12.25 -45.23
C VAL A 105 14.44 11.53 -45.22
N LYS A 106 13.90 11.17 -46.39
CA LYS A 106 12.63 10.43 -46.51
C LYS A 106 12.71 9.02 -45.90
N LEU A 107 13.79 8.27 -46.17
CA LEU A 107 13.97 6.93 -45.59
C LEU A 107 14.19 7.00 -44.08
N LEU A 108 14.87 8.06 -43.62
CA LEU A 108 15.07 8.31 -42.19
C LEU A 108 13.77 8.69 -41.48
N GLU A 109 12.90 9.44 -42.13
CA GLU A 109 11.57 9.79 -41.62
C GLU A 109 10.69 8.54 -41.50
N VAL A 110 10.65 7.70 -42.54
CA VAL A 110 9.95 6.40 -42.51
C VAL A 110 10.51 5.52 -41.39
N LEU A 111 11.84 5.42 -41.25
CA LEU A 111 12.48 4.68 -40.16
C LEU A 111 12.14 5.22 -38.76
N ARG A 112 11.90 6.53 -38.62
CA ARG A 112 11.48 7.14 -37.35
C ARG A 112 10.01 6.88 -37.03
N ILE A 113 9.14 6.86 -38.04
CA ILE A 113 7.69 6.68 -37.87
C ILE A 113 7.32 5.21 -37.73
N GLU A 114 7.85 4.36 -38.61
CA GLU A 114 7.50 2.94 -38.70
C GLU A 114 8.44 2.06 -37.87
N GLY A 115 9.57 2.59 -37.40
CA GLY A 115 10.54 1.89 -36.55
C GLY A 115 11.41 0.85 -37.27
N GLN A 116 10.96 0.35 -38.42
CA GLN A 116 11.67 -0.64 -39.24
C GLN A 116 11.51 -0.37 -40.74
N LEU A 117 12.53 -0.73 -41.52
CA LEU A 117 12.55 -0.62 -42.97
C LEU A 117 13.24 -1.85 -43.56
N GLN A 118 12.50 -2.62 -44.36
CA GLN A 118 13.06 -3.71 -45.14
C GLN A 118 13.52 -3.20 -46.50
N HIS A 119 14.74 -3.57 -46.89
CA HIS A 119 15.35 -3.16 -48.14
C HIS A 119 16.05 -4.34 -48.82
N GLU A 120 15.60 -4.66 -50.02
CA GLU A 120 16.26 -5.63 -50.89
C GLU A 120 17.10 -4.92 -51.94
N SER A 121 18.35 -5.33 -52.08
CA SER A 121 19.27 -4.76 -53.08
C SER A 121 20.12 -5.83 -53.74
N LEU A 122 20.56 -5.52 -54.95
CA LEU A 122 21.55 -6.28 -55.70
C LEU A 122 22.96 -5.98 -55.17
N LEU A 123 23.84 -6.99 -55.23
CA LEU A 123 25.27 -6.88 -55.02
C LEU A 123 25.94 -6.79 -56.39
N TYR A 124 26.75 -5.76 -56.60
CA TYR A 124 27.46 -5.53 -57.86
C TYR A 124 28.95 -5.83 -57.73
N ASP A 125 29.58 -6.26 -58.82
CA ASP A 125 31.03 -6.43 -58.91
C ASP A 125 31.73 -5.08 -58.64
N PRO A 126 32.76 -5.04 -57.78
CA PRO A 126 33.50 -3.80 -57.49
C PRO A 126 34.18 -3.19 -58.73
N GLU A 127 34.54 -3.98 -59.74
CA GLU A 127 35.22 -3.50 -60.96
C GLU A 127 34.24 -3.16 -62.10
N ASP A 128 33.06 -3.79 -62.11
CA ASP A 128 32.05 -3.63 -63.17
C ASP A 128 30.64 -3.57 -62.57
N GLN A 129 30.17 -2.34 -62.33
CA GLN A 129 28.87 -2.06 -61.71
C GLN A 129 27.65 -2.57 -62.51
N ARG A 130 27.84 -3.10 -63.72
CA ARG A 130 26.78 -3.72 -64.52
C ARG A 130 26.65 -5.23 -64.28
N LYS A 131 27.63 -5.86 -63.63
CA LYS A 131 27.63 -7.30 -63.34
C LYS A 131 27.04 -7.55 -61.95
N GLU A 132 25.87 -8.18 -61.94
CA GLU A 132 25.20 -8.63 -60.73
C GLU A 132 25.87 -9.90 -60.18
N LYS A 133 26.20 -9.90 -58.89
CA LYS A 133 26.86 -11.01 -58.18
C LYS A 133 25.96 -11.68 -57.16
N GLY A 134 24.82 -11.08 -56.83
CA GLY A 134 23.85 -11.61 -55.91
C GLY A 134 22.78 -10.61 -55.48
N ARG A 135 21.92 -11.03 -54.56
CA ARG A 135 20.87 -10.26 -53.90
C ARG A 135 21.01 -10.38 -52.40
N ILE A 136 20.67 -9.31 -51.69
CA ILE A 136 20.69 -9.28 -50.24
C ILE A 136 19.46 -8.51 -49.74
N SER A 137 18.80 -9.10 -48.73
CA SER A 137 17.73 -8.47 -47.98
C SER A 137 18.27 -7.99 -46.65
N ILE A 138 18.09 -6.69 -46.37
CA ILE A 138 18.50 -6.02 -45.15
C ILE A 138 17.27 -5.45 -44.46
N LEU A 139 17.14 -5.72 -43.17
CA LEU A 139 16.20 -5.04 -42.30
C LEU A 139 16.94 -4.00 -41.46
N LEU A 140 16.52 -2.75 -41.58
CA LEU A 140 17.00 -1.63 -40.78
C LEU A 140 15.98 -1.39 -39.67
N ARG A 141 16.40 -1.45 -38.40
CA ARG A 141 15.56 -1.07 -37.26
C ARG A 141 16.15 0.16 -36.60
N HIS A 142 15.32 1.19 -36.44
CA HIS A 142 15.67 2.35 -35.64
C HIS A 142 15.52 1.95 -34.17
N GLN A 143 16.61 2.03 -33.40
CA GLN A 143 16.52 1.79 -31.96
C GLN A 143 16.06 3.10 -31.30
N SER A 144 14.75 3.34 -31.30
CA SER A 144 14.18 4.33 -30.39
C SER A 144 14.14 3.72 -28.99
N HIS A 145 14.33 4.54 -27.97
CA HIS A 145 14.07 4.15 -26.57
C HIS A 145 12.57 4.05 -26.29
N ASP A 146 11.78 3.58 -27.25
CA ASP A 146 10.37 3.32 -27.03
C ASP A 146 10.22 1.98 -26.32
N LEU A 147 9.41 1.97 -25.27
CA LEU A 147 9.10 0.80 -24.46
C LEU A 147 8.71 -0.43 -25.30
N LYS A 148 8.05 -0.23 -26.45
CA LYS A 148 7.65 -1.32 -27.35
C LYS A 148 8.84 -2.02 -28.00
N ALA A 149 9.82 -1.27 -28.51
CA ALA A 149 11.01 -1.84 -29.13
C ALA A 149 11.91 -2.54 -28.10
N GLN A 150 11.96 -2.02 -26.87
CA GLN A 150 12.63 -2.71 -25.76
C GLN A 150 11.93 -4.01 -25.38
N VAL A 151 10.59 -4.01 -25.32
CA VAL A 151 9.81 -5.22 -25.04
C VAL A 151 10.01 -6.26 -26.14
N GLU A 152 10.03 -5.89 -27.41
CA GLU A 152 10.28 -6.82 -28.52
C GLU A 152 11.71 -7.39 -28.51
N ASP A 153 12.73 -6.55 -28.30
CA ASP A 153 14.12 -7.02 -28.14
C ASP A 153 14.26 -7.94 -26.90
N ASP A 154 13.53 -7.66 -25.81
CA ASP A 154 13.55 -8.51 -24.61
C ASP A 154 12.76 -9.82 -24.81
N VAL A 155 11.68 -9.81 -25.59
CA VAL A 155 10.95 -11.02 -26.01
C VAL A 155 11.84 -11.90 -26.90
N GLU A 156 12.48 -11.35 -27.93
CA GLU A 156 13.44 -12.09 -28.78
C GLU A 156 14.56 -12.70 -27.93
N ARG A 157 15.07 -11.97 -26.92
CA ARG A 157 16.10 -12.46 -25.97
C ARG A 157 15.62 -13.52 -24.98
N ILE A 158 14.33 -13.55 -24.65
CA ILE A 158 13.71 -14.58 -23.81
C ILE A 158 13.45 -15.84 -24.64
N GLU A 159 13.04 -15.68 -25.90
CA GLU A 159 12.90 -16.77 -26.87
C GLU A 159 14.24 -17.46 -27.16
N GLU A 160 15.38 -16.74 -27.15
CA GLU A 160 16.71 -17.37 -27.19
C GLU A 160 17.02 -18.29 -25.99
N ILE A 161 16.33 -18.08 -24.85
CA ILE A 161 16.50 -18.84 -23.61
C ILE A 161 15.43 -19.94 -23.49
N TYR A 162 14.63 -20.19 -24.55
CA TYR A 162 13.52 -21.13 -24.53
C TYR A 162 13.92 -22.46 -23.86
N TYR A 163 13.20 -22.75 -22.77
CA TYR A 163 13.30 -23.99 -22.04
C TYR A 163 12.45 -25.02 -22.80
N ASP A 164 13.08 -26.02 -23.41
CA ASP A 164 12.36 -27.20 -23.90
C ASP A 164 11.90 -28.00 -22.67
N PRO A 165 10.59 -28.10 -22.40
CA PRO A 165 10.06 -28.81 -21.23
C PRO A 165 10.38 -30.31 -21.23
N PHE A 166 10.86 -30.86 -22.35
CA PHE A 166 11.23 -32.26 -22.50
C PHE A 166 12.74 -32.51 -22.47
N GLU A 167 13.56 -31.47 -22.24
CA GLU A 167 15.00 -31.61 -22.07
C GLU A 167 15.31 -32.39 -20.78
N LYS A 168 15.91 -33.58 -20.90
CA LYS A 168 16.23 -34.46 -19.75
C LYS A 168 17.68 -34.38 -19.28
N ASP A 169 18.54 -33.64 -19.99
CA ASP A 169 19.94 -33.50 -19.66
C ASP A 169 20.15 -32.43 -18.57
N GLU A 170 20.44 -32.88 -17.34
CA GLU A 170 20.60 -32.04 -16.16
C GLU A 170 21.73 -31.01 -16.31
N ALA A 171 22.79 -31.32 -17.06
CA ALA A 171 23.91 -30.42 -17.27
C ALA A 171 23.53 -29.23 -18.18
N VAL A 172 22.68 -29.48 -19.17
CA VAL A 172 22.14 -28.46 -20.07
C VAL A 172 21.16 -27.56 -19.33
N ILE A 173 20.28 -28.14 -18.50
CA ILE A 173 19.34 -27.40 -17.66
C ILE A 173 20.09 -26.46 -16.70
N ARG A 174 21.08 -26.97 -15.96
CA ARG A 174 21.86 -26.15 -15.00
C ARG A 174 22.57 -24.98 -15.69
N ARG A 175 23.13 -25.17 -16.88
CA ARG A 175 23.75 -24.08 -17.66
C ARG A 175 22.75 -23.04 -18.14
N LYS A 176 21.56 -23.46 -18.60
CA LYS A 176 20.47 -22.55 -19.00
C LYS A 176 19.97 -21.76 -17.78
N LEU A 177 19.80 -22.41 -16.64
CA LEU A 177 19.34 -21.79 -15.39
C LEU A 177 20.35 -20.75 -14.86
N GLN A 178 21.65 -21.08 -14.85
CA GLN A 178 22.70 -20.14 -14.46
C GLN A 178 22.73 -18.89 -15.36
N ARG A 179 22.47 -19.04 -16.67
CA ARG A 179 22.34 -17.90 -17.59
C ARG A 179 21.14 -17.03 -17.25
N VAL A 180 20.01 -17.64 -16.89
CA VAL A 180 18.81 -16.91 -16.44
C VAL A 180 19.08 -16.12 -15.17
N GLU A 181 19.75 -16.72 -14.18
CA GLU A 181 20.09 -16.06 -12.91
C GLU A 181 21.03 -14.87 -13.09
N LEU A 182 22.08 -15.00 -13.90
CA LEU A 182 22.98 -13.89 -14.24
C LEU A 182 22.23 -12.76 -14.97
N LYS A 183 21.23 -13.10 -15.79
CA LYS A 183 20.43 -12.11 -16.49
C LYS A 183 19.45 -11.41 -15.55
N LEU A 184 18.75 -12.15 -14.68
CA LEU A 184 17.85 -11.59 -13.66
C LEU A 184 18.58 -10.64 -12.71
N THR A 185 19.79 -11.01 -12.28
CA THR A 185 20.62 -10.14 -11.42
C THR A 185 21.03 -8.86 -12.13
N SER A 186 21.48 -8.93 -13.40
CA SER A 186 21.79 -7.72 -14.17
C SER A 186 20.55 -6.84 -14.43
N LEU A 187 19.37 -7.44 -14.67
CA LEU A 187 18.14 -6.70 -14.86
C LEU A 187 17.70 -5.99 -13.57
N ASN A 188 17.76 -6.68 -12.43
CA ASN A 188 17.44 -6.11 -11.12
C ASN A 188 18.36 -4.93 -10.78
N LEU A 189 19.66 -5.04 -11.08
CA LEU A 189 20.62 -3.95 -10.92
C LEU A 189 20.27 -2.73 -11.79
N SER A 190 19.76 -2.95 -13.01
CA SER A 190 19.32 -1.87 -13.90
C SER A 190 17.98 -1.24 -13.49
N MET A 191 17.12 -2.02 -12.81
CA MET A 191 15.78 -1.60 -12.40
C MET A 191 15.78 -0.72 -11.15
N GLU A 192 16.74 -0.93 -10.24
CA GLU A 192 16.88 -0.14 -9.00
C GLU A 192 17.03 1.38 -9.24
N PRO A 193 17.94 1.88 -10.12
CA PRO A 193 18.06 3.31 -10.39
C PRO A 193 16.82 3.87 -11.10
N ILE A 194 16.15 3.07 -11.93
CA ILE A 194 14.91 3.46 -12.60
C ILE A 194 13.79 3.65 -11.56
N GLN A 195 13.64 2.72 -10.61
CA GLN A 195 12.68 2.84 -9.52
C GLN A 195 12.95 4.06 -8.64
N LYS A 196 14.22 4.34 -8.31
CA LYS A 196 14.59 5.55 -7.56
C LYS A 196 14.20 6.83 -8.31
N LYS A 197 14.49 6.92 -9.62
CA LYS A 197 14.08 8.05 -10.46
C LYS A 197 12.55 8.18 -10.53
N LEU A 198 11.83 7.07 -10.67
CA LEU A 198 10.38 7.05 -10.78
C LEU A 198 9.72 7.51 -9.47
N ASN A 199 10.26 7.08 -8.32
CA ASN A 199 9.82 7.53 -7.01
C ASN A 199 10.07 9.04 -6.81
N PHE A 200 11.24 9.54 -7.22
CA PHE A 200 11.55 10.97 -7.21
C PHE A 200 10.56 11.78 -8.06
N ILE A 201 10.26 11.33 -9.28
CA ILE A 201 9.29 11.99 -10.16
C ILE A 201 7.90 11.98 -9.53
N ARG A 202 7.47 10.88 -8.90
CA ARG A 202 6.19 10.80 -8.20
C ARG A 202 6.11 11.79 -7.03
N THR A 203 7.16 11.91 -6.23
CA THR A 203 7.20 12.88 -5.14
C THR A 203 7.17 14.32 -5.65
N ALA A 204 7.95 14.63 -6.70
CA ALA A 204 7.95 15.94 -7.32
C ALA A 204 6.58 16.29 -7.91
N HIS A 205 5.91 15.35 -8.59
CA HIS A 205 4.57 15.55 -9.13
C HIS A 205 3.54 15.82 -8.02
N LYS A 206 3.61 15.09 -6.90
CA LYS A 206 2.72 15.35 -5.74
C LYS A 206 2.92 16.75 -5.19
N GLN A 207 4.18 17.19 -5.05
CA GLN A 207 4.51 18.53 -4.58
C GLN A 207 4.00 19.61 -5.55
N ILE A 208 4.27 19.47 -6.84
CA ILE A 208 3.76 20.40 -7.87
C ILE A 208 2.23 20.44 -7.89
N SER A 209 1.57 19.29 -7.70
CA SER A 209 0.11 19.23 -7.64
C SER A 209 -0.44 19.98 -6.42
N PHE A 210 0.24 19.87 -5.28
CA PHE A 210 -0.09 20.62 -4.07
C PHE A 210 0.12 22.13 -4.28
N ASP A 211 1.28 22.54 -4.81
CA ASP A 211 1.60 23.94 -5.09
C ASP A 211 0.63 24.55 -6.12
N LEU A 212 0.18 23.77 -7.10
CA LEU A 212 -0.82 24.23 -8.07
C LEU A 212 -2.20 24.40 -7.42
N ALA A 213 -2.57 23.55 -6.47
CA ALA A 213 -3.82 23.68 -5.73
C ALA A 213 -3.81 24.93 -4.84
N THR A 214 -2.71 25.19 -4.14
CA THR A 214 -2.57 26.39 -3.30
C THR A 214 -2.56 27.67 -4.14
N LEU A 215 -1.88 27.69 -5.29
CA LEU A 215 -1.90 28.82 -6.21
C LEU A 215 -3.29 29.09 -6.79
N ARG A 216 -4.08 28.05 -7.10
CA ARG A 216 -5.48 28.22 -7.51
C ARG A 216 -6.32 28.87 -6.41
N GLN A 217 -6.17 28.40 -5.17
CA GLN A 217 -6.88 28.97 -4.03
C GLN A 217 -6.51 30.46 -3.81
N GLN A 218 -5.22 30.81 -3.93
CA GLN A 218 -4.76 32.19 -3.84
C GLN A 218 -5.30 33.06 -4.97
N LYS A 219 -5.34 32.54 -6.20
CA LYS A 219 -5.93 33.22 -7.35
C LYS A 219 -7.40 33.54 -7.09
N ASP A 220 -8.17 32.55 -6.63
CA ASP A 220 -9.60 32.70 -6.38
C ASP A 220 -9.85 33.74 -5.28
N GLN A 221 -9.03 33.73 -4.21
CA GLN A 221 -9.08 34.76 -3.15
C GLN A 221 -8.80 36.17 -3.70
N ILE A 222 -7.77 36.33 -4.54
CA ILE A 222 -7.44 37.63 -5.15
C ILE A 222 -8.57 38.09 -6.07
N GLU A 223 -9.22 37.19 -6.81
CA GLU A 223 -10.37 37.52 -7.65
C GLU A 223 -11.58 37.98 -6.82
N GLU A 224 -11.84 37.35 -5.68
CA GLU A 224 -12.86 37.80 -4.72
C GLU A 224 -12.55 39.18 -4.16
N GLU A 225 -11.31 39.43 -3.72
CA GLU A 225 -10.87 40.74 -3.23
C GLU A 225 -10.99 41.81 -4.31
N ASN A 226 -10.58 41.52 -5.55
CA ASN A 226 -10.64 42.47 -6.64
C ASN A 226 -12.09 42.83 -7.00
N ASN A 227 -12.99 41.84 -7.03
CA ASN A 227 -14.42 42.06 -7.20
C ASN A 227 -15.01 42.92 -6.07
N TYR A 228 -14.57 42.70 -4.84
CA TYR A 228 -14.96 43.52 -3.69
C TYR A 228 -14.49 44.98 -3.83
N PHE A 229 -13.21 45.20 -4.17
CA PHE A 229 -12.69 46.55 -4.40
C PHE A 229 -13.38 47.25 -5.57
N GLN A 230 -13.69 46.54 -6.65
CA GLN A 230 -14.40 47.10 -7.78
C GLN A 230 -15.81 47.56 -7.41
N LYS A 231 -16.52 46.80 -6.56
CA LYS A 231 -17.81 47.24 -5.99
C LYS A 231 -17.66 48.53 -5.18
N ILE A 232 -16.64 48.63 -4.32
CA ILE A 232 -16.37 49.86 -3.54
C ILE A 232 -16.07 51.06 -4.44
N VAL A 233 -15.24 50.86 -5.47
CA VAL A 233 -14.90 51.94 -6.42
C VAL A 233 -16.14 52.45 -7.13
N ASN A 234 -17.00 51.54 -7.62
CA ASN A 234 -18.25 51.91 -8.28
C ASN A 234 -19.17 52.70 -7.33
N GLN A 235 -19.37 52.22 -6.09
CA GLN A 235 -20.16 52.96 -5.09
C GLN A 235 -19.61 54.37 -4.83
N LYS A 236 -18.28 54.54 -4.72
CA LYS A 236 -17.66 55.86 -4.52
C LYS A 236 -17.82 56.77 -5.75
N ASN A 237 -17.78 56.22 -6.96
CA ASN A 237 -18.01 57.00 -8.17
C ASN A 237 -19.45 57.48 -8.25
N ASP A 238 -20.43 56.64 -7.93
CA ASP A 238 -21.85 57.03 -7.88
C ASP A 238 -22.10 58.19 -6.89
N VAL A 239 -21.43 58.17 -5.73
CA VAL A 239 -21.50 59.27 -4.74
C VAL A 239 -20.89 60.57 -5.29
N LYS A 240 -19.77 60.49 -6.01
CA LYS A 240 -19.16 61.66 -6.65
C LYS A 240 -20.04 62.24 -7.76
N GLU A 241 -20.66 61.38 -8.58
CA GLU A 241 -21.60 61.82 -9.61
C GLU A 241 -22.83 62.52 -9.00
N LEU A 242 -23.36 61.99 -7.90
CA LEU A 242 -24.43 62.65 -7.14
C LEU A 242 -24.01 64.03 -6.63
N HIS A 243 -22.79 64.18 -6.11
CA HIS A 243 -22.28 65.47 -5.64
C HIS A 243 -22.19 66.49 -6.79
N ILE A 244 -21.67 66.08 -7.95
CA ILE A 244 -21.60 66.93 -9.15
C ILE A 244 -23.00 67.34 -9.63
N GLN A 245 -23.96 66.42 -9.61
CA GLN A 245 -25.35 66.72 -9.98
C GLN A 245 -26.01 67.71 -9.00
N ILE A 246 -25.71 67.60 -7.70
CA ILE A 246 -26.21 68.55 -6.68
C ILE A 246 -25.63 69.94 -6.95
N ASP A 247 -24.32 70.05 -7.17
CA ASP A 247 -23.64 71.33 -7.41
C ASP A 247 -24.15 72.02 -8.69
N LEU A 248 -24.42 71.25 -9.75
CA LEU A 248 -24.98 71.77 -11.01
C LEU A 248 -26.44 72.22 -10.86
N LEU A 249 -27.27 71.46 -10.14
CA LEU A 249 -28.72 71.69 -10.06
C LEU A 249 -29.11 72.70 -8.96
N CYS A 250 -28.31 72.88 -7.92
CA CYS A 250 -28.61 73.82 -6.82
C CYS A 250 -28.70 75.28 -7.27
N ASN A 251 -28.09 75.64 -8.41
CA ASN A 251 -28.00 77.02 -8.89
C ASN A 251 -29.26 77.52 -9.62
N THR A 252 -30.31 76.69 -9.76
CA THR A 252 -31.56 77.07 -10.44
C THR A 252 -32.78 76.60 -9.66
N ASP A 253 -33.86 77.38 -9.63
CA ASP A 253 -35.09 77.04 -8.89
C ASP A 253 -35.73 75.72 -9.37
N TYR A 254 -35.70 75.48 -10.69
CA TYR A 254 -36.14 74.22 -11.28
C TYR A 254 -35.25 73.03 -10.88
N GLY A 255 -33.93 73.24 -10.78
CA GLY A 255 -32.99 72.23 -10.30
C GLY A 255 -33.18 71.90 -8.82
N GLN A 256 -33.53 72.87 -7.97
CA GLN A 256 -33.86 72.63 -6.57
C GLN A 256 -35.11 71.75 -6.39
N ASP A 257 -36.13 71.92 -7.24
CA ASP A 257 -37.32 71.06 -7.20
C ASP A 257 -37.04 69.63 -7.69
N ILE A 258 -36.14 69.46 -8.66
CA ILE A 258 -35.64 68.13 -9.06
C ILE A 258 -34.88 67.47 -7.91
N LEU A 259 -34.03 68.22 -7.20
CA LEU A 259 -33.28 67.72 -6.05
C LEU A 259 -34.21 67.31 -4.90
N LYS A 260 -35.26 68.08 -4.60
CA LYS A 260 -36.28 67.70 -3.61
C LYS A 260 -36.98 66.39 -3.98
N LYS A 261 -37.37 66.21 -5.25
CA LYS A 261 -37.97 64.94 -5.71
C LYS A 261 -37.02 63.76 -5.60
N LYS A 262 -35.74 63.94 -5.96
CA LYS A 262 -34.70 62.92 -5.79
C LYS A 262 -34.45 62.59 -4.33
N LEU A 263 -34.46 63.58 -3.44
CA LEU A 263 -34.30 63.39 -1.99
C LEU A 263 -35.43 62.54 -1.42
N VAL A 264 -36.68 62.80 -1.80
CA VAL A 264 -37.83 61.98 -1.37
C VAL A 264 -37.69 60.53 -1.83
N LEU A 265 -37.27 60.30 -3.08
CA LEU A 265 -37.01 58.94 -3.59
C LEU A 265 -35.88 58.25 -2.82
N LEU A 266 -34.80 58.97 -2.48
CA LEU A 266 -33.69 58.46 -1.69
C LEU A 266 -34.09 58.14 -0.25
N MET A 267 -34.90 58.99 0.39
CA MET A 267 -35.43 58.74 1.74
C MET A 267 -36.31 57.48 1.76
N ASN A 268 -37.18 57.29 0.77
CA ASN A 268 -37.99 56.07 0.66
C ASN A 268 -37.13 54.81 0.46
N LYS A 269 -36.06 54.90 -0.35
CA LYS A 269 -35.10 53.80 -0.49
C LYS A 269 -34.35 53.52 0.80
N LEU A 270 -33.92 54.56 1.52
CA LEU A 270 -33.23 54.42 2.81
C LEU A 270 -34.12 53.75 3.87
N GLU A 271 -35.40 54.13 3.94
CA GLU A 271 -36.36 53.49 4.83
C GLU A 271 -36.56 52.01 4.48
N PHE A 272 -36.64 51.69 3.18
CA PHE A 272 -36.75 50.31 2.72
C PHE A 272 -35.49 49.48 3.07
N GLU A 273 -34.29 50.01 2.81
CA GLU A 273 -33.03 49.35 3.17
C GLU A 273 -32.87 49.19 4.69
N ARG A 274 -33.32 50.16 5.50
CA ARG A 274 -33.34 50.03 6.96
C ARG A 274 -34.25 48.90 7.44
N ARG A 275 -35.41 48.69 6.80
CA ARG A 275 -36.31 47.56 7.10
C ARG A 275 -35.63 46.23 6.75
N ILE A 276 -35.05 46.12 5.55
CA ILE A 276 -34.30 44.94 5.14
C ILE A 276 -33.14 44.66 6.10
N TYR A 277 -32.39 45.68 6.52
CA TYR A 277 -31.31 45.53 7.48
C TYR A 277 -31.81 45.01 8.83
N HIS A 278 -32.95 45.50 9.33
CA HIS A 278 -33.55 44.97 10.56
C HIS A 278 -33.98 43.50 10.40
N GLU A 279 -34.58 43.13 9.26
CA GLU A 279 -34.94 41.74 8.96
C GLU A 279 -33.71 40.83 8.87
N LEU A 280 -32.66 41.26 8.17
CA LEU A 280 -31.38 40.54 8.07
C LEU A 280 -30.69 40.42 9.42
N SER A 281 -30.71 41.47 10.25
CA SER A 281 -30.13 41.43 11.59
C SER A 281 -30.86 40.42 12.48
N ASN A 282 -32.19 40.37 12.41
CA ASN A 282 -32.99 39.39 13.14
C ASN A 282 -32.69 37.96 12.68
N HIS A 283 -32.57 37.74 11.36
CA HIS A 283 -32.19 36.44 10.82
C HIS A 283 -30.76 36.05 11.20
N TYR A 284 -29.82 37.00 11.23
CA TYR A 284 -28.45 36.75 11.68
C TYR A 284 -28.42 36.22 13.11
N TYR A 285 -29.15 36.85 14.05
CA TYR A 285 -29.21 36.38 15.44
C TYR A 285 -29.85 34.99 15.56
N GLN A 286 -30.86 34.67 14.75
CA GLN A 286 -31.45 33.32 14.71
C GLN A 286 -30.46 32.27 14.17
N ILE A 287 -29.67 32.61 13.16
CA ILE A 287 -28.64 31.74 12.60
C ILE A 287 -27.51 31.55 13.62
N GLU A 288 -27.10 32.62 14.32
CA GLU A 288 -26.07 32.56 15.35
C GLU A 288 -26.50 31.64 16.51
N SER A 289 -27.74 31.75 17.00
CA SER A 289 -28.27 30.83 18.01
C SER A 289 -28.28 29.37 17.52
N ALA A 290 -28.75 29.13 16.29
CA ALA A 290 -28.74 27.79 15.70
C ALA A 290 -27.31 27.24 15.53
N HIS A 291 -26.34 28.08 15.19
CA HIS A 291 -24.94 27.69 15.08
C HIS A 291 -24.36 27.31 16.45
N THR A 292 -24.68 28.05 17.51
CA THR A 292 -24.24 27.69 18.86
C THR A 292 -24.80 26.34 19.32
N GLU A 293 -26.08 26.07 19.06
CA GLU A 293 -26.70 24.76 19.34
C GLU A 293 -26.10 23.63 18.49
N ALA A 294 -25.75 23.90 17.23
CA ALA A 294 -25.06 22.92 16.40
C ALA A 294 -23.67 22.60 16.97
N LYS A 295 -22.92 23.61 17.45
CA LYS A 295 -21.61 23.40 18.08
C LYS A 295 -21.71 22.54 19.34
N THR A 296 -22.68 22.81 20.23
CA THR A 296 -22.86 21.99 21.43
C THR A 296 -23.21 20.55 21.07
N LYS A 297 -24.13 20.32 20.13
CA LYS A 297 -24.45 18.98 19.64
C LYS A 297 -23.24 18.27 19.01
N THR A 298 -22.38 18.98 18.28
CA THR A 298 -21.16 18.36 17.73
C THR A 298 -20.16 17.96 18.81
N GLN A 299 -20.06 18.73 19.89
CA GLN A 299 -19.23 18.37 21.05
C GLN A 299 -19.81 17.15 21.78
N GLU A 300 -21.12 17.09 21.98
CA GLU A 300 -21.81 15.90 22.52
C GLU A 300 -21.61 14.65 21.64
N LEU A 301 -21.57 14.82 20.33
CA LEU A 301 -21.31 13.72 19.40
C LEU A 301 -19.85 13.25 19.48
N GLN A 302 -18.89 14.17 19.68
CA GLN A 302 -17.49 13.81 19.90
C GLN A 302 -17.30 13.02 21.19
N THR A 303 -17.88 13.48 22.30
CA THR A 303 -17.80 12.74 23.57
C THR A 303 -18.47 11.37 23.46
N LEU A 304 -19.58 11.26 22.72
CA LEU A 304 -20.23 9.97 22.46
C LEU A 304 -19.37 9.04 21.58
N LYS A 305 -18.59 9.58 20.64
CA LYS A 305 -17.62 8.77 19.87
C LYS A 305 -16.47 8.26 20.74
N GLU A 306 -15.96 9.10 21.64
CA GLU A 306 -14.91 8.70 22.59
C GLU A 306 -15.41 7.59 23.52
N THR A 307 -16.63 7.71 24.06
CA THR A 307 -17.21 6.66 24.91
C THR A 307 -17.47 5.35 24.15
N ILE A 308 -17.86 5.40 22.87
CA ILE A 308 -17.95 4.19 22.03
C ILE A 308 -16.57 3.54 21.87
N GLN A 309 -15.51 4.33 21.61
CA GLN A 309 -14.16 3.78 21.47
C GLN A 309 -13.66 3.14 22.78
N GLU A 310 -13.93 3.77 23.92
CA GLU A 310 -13.64 3.19 25.24
C GLU A 310 -14.42 1.90 25.47
N GLN A 311 -15.70 1.86 25.09
CA GLN A 311 -16.53 0.67 25.21
C GLN A 311 -16.02 -0.47 24.32
N ASP A 312 -15.66 -0.19 23.07
CA ASP A 312 -15.08 -1.18 22.16
C ASP A 312 -13.75 -1.73 22.69
N PHE A 313 -12.93 -0.87 23.30
CA PHE A 313 -11.71 -1.30 23.97
C PHE A 313 -12.00 -2.22 25.16
N LEU A 314 -12.99 -1.90 25.99
CA LEU A 314 -13.41 -2.76 27.10
C LEU A 314 -13.97 -4.10 26.62
N ILE A 315 -14.76 -4.11 25.55
CA ILE A 315 -15.29 -5.34 24.94
C ILE A 315 -14.14 -6.23 24.46
N LYS A 316 -13.18 -5.69 23.70
CA LYS A 316 -12.01 -6.45 23.25
C LYS A 316 -11.20 -7.01 24.42
N ARG A 317 -11.00 -6.23 25.49
CA ARG A 317 -10.33 -6.70 26.70
C ARG A 317 -11.07 -7.85 27.36
N LEU A 318 -12.41 -7.82 27.39
CA LEU A 318 -13.22 -8.92 27.91
C LEU A 318 -13.15 -10.16 26.99
N GLU A 319 -13.12 -9.97 25.68
CA GLU A 319 -12.90 -11.06 24.70
C GLU A 319 -11.54 -11.73 24.90
N ASP A 320 -10.47 -10.94 25.13
CA ASP A 320 -9.13 -11.44 25.42
C ASP A 320 -9.06 -12.19 26.76
N GLN A 321 -9.88 -11.81 27.75
CA GLN A 321 -9.95 -12.49 29.05
C GLN A 321 -10.80 -13.77 29.02
N ARG A 322 -11.72 -13.90 28.06
CA ARG A 322 -12.58 -15.08 27.88
C ARG A 322 -11.80 -16.40 27.81
N PRO A 323 -10.73 -16.57 27.01
CA PRO A 323 -9.97 -17.82 26.97
C PRO A 323 -9.28 -18.14 28.29
N ILE A 324 -8.85 -17.13 29.05
CA ILE A 324 -8.24 -17.32 30.37
C ILE A 324 -9.29 -17.87 31.34
N LEU A 325 -10.49 -17.31 31.32
CA LEU A 325 -11.61 -17.78 32.15
C LEU A 325 -12.09 -19.18 31.76
N THR A 326 -12.14 -19.52 30.47
CA THR A 326 -12.48 -20.88 30.04
C THR A 326 -11.42 -21.88 30.46
N ASN A 327 -10.13 -21.54 30.31
CA ASN A 327 -9.04 -22.40 30.78
C ASN A 327 -9.10 -22.58 32.31
N LEU A 328 -9.34 -21.50 33.06
CA LEU A 328 -9.51 -21.58 34.51
C LEU A 328 -10.70 -22.47 34.88
N LYS A 329 -11.83 -22.35 34.18
CA LYS A 329 -12.99 -23.21 34.38
C LYS A 329 -12.67 -24.69 34.13
N GLU A 330 -11.99 -25.00 33.01
CA GLU A 330 -11.55 -26.37 32.70
C GLU A 330 -10.56 -26.89 33.75
N THR A 331 -9.64 -26.05 34.24
CA THR A 331 -8.73 -26.45 35.33
C THR A 331 -9.47 -26.68 36.65
N MET A 332 -10.51 -25.89 36.94
CA MET A 332 -11.36 -26.10 38.11
C MET A 332 -12.15 -27.41 37.98
N GLU A 333 -12.76 -27.69 36.83
CA GLU A 333 -13.46 -28.96 36.57
C GLU A 333 -12.49 -30.16 36.70
N ASN A 334 -11.27 -30.03 36.17
CA ASN A 334 -10.24 -31.05 36.33
C ASN A 334 -9.81 -31.23 37.80
N GLN A 335 -9.67 -30.14 38.55
CA GLN A 335 -9.35 -30.20 39.98
C GLN A 335 -10.52 -30.78 40.80
N GLU A 336 -11.77 -30.47 40.46
CA GLU A 336 -12.95 -31.08 41.07
C GLU A 336 -13.00 -32.59 40.80
N ASN A 337 -12.73 -33.01 39.55
CA ASN A 337 -12.61 -34.44 39.21
C ASN A 337 -11.49 -35.13 40.02
N ILE A 338 -10.35 -34.46 40.20
CA ILE A 338 -9.28 -34.96 41.07
C ILE A 338 -9.76 -35.04 42.52
N ILE A 339 -10.42 -34.02 43.06
CA ILE A 339 -10.96 -34.02 44.42
C ILE A 339 -11.98 -35.15 44.60
N LEU A 340 -12.85 -35.38 43.63
CA LEU A 340 -13.82 -36.48 43.65
C LEU A 340 -13.11 -37.84 43.64
N SER A 341 -12.10 -38.02 42.78
CA SER A 341 -11.29 -39.25 42.77
C SER A 341 -10.51 -39.45 44.09
N LEU A 342 -10.02 -38.36 44.71
CA LEU A 342 -9.38 -38.37 46.01
C LEU A 342 -10.38 -38.69 47.13
N GLN A 343 -11.61 -38.17 47.05
CA GLN A 343 -12.67 -38.52 47.98
C GLN A 343 -13.06 -39.99 47.86
N ASP A 344 -13.11 -40.53 46.64
CA ASP A 344 -13.44 -41.94 46.40
C ASP A 344 -12.31 -42.85 46.87
N THR A 345 -11.05 -42.51 46.62
CA THR A 345 -9.90 -43.23 47.18
C THR A 345 -9.79 -43.09 48.70
N ILE A 346 -10.15 -41.94 49.29
CA ILE A 346 -10.29 -41.78 50.75
C ILE A 346 -11.43 -42.67 51.29
N LYS A 347 -12.58 -42.75 50.58
CA LYS A 347 -13.69 -43.63 50.97
C LYS A 347 -13.28 -45.10 50.86
N GLU A 348 -12.57 -45.51 49.81
CA GLU A 348 -12.06 -46.87 49.64
C GLU A 348 -10.99 -47.23 50.68
N THR A 349 -10.03 -46.33 50.94
CA THR A 349 -9.03 -46.52 51.99
C THR A 349 -9.67 -46.50 53.38
N SER A 350 -10.69 -45.67 53.64
CA SER A 350 -11.44 -45.68 54.91
C SER A 350 -12.28 -46.94 55.11
N LYS A 351 -12.76 -47.56 54.02
CA LYS A 351 -13.42 -48.89 54.05
C LYS A 351 -12.42 -50.03 54.30
N ASN A 352 -11.18 -49.90 53.81
CA ASN A 352 -10.11 -50.88 53.96
C ASN A 352 -9.24 -50.68 55.21
N LEU A 353 -9.35 -49.55 55.90
CA LEU A 353 -8.70 -49.27 57.18
C LEU A 353 -9.66 -49.57 58.34
N THR A 354 -9.80 -50.86 58.63
CA THR A 354 -10.19 -51.31 59.97
C THR A 354 -9.19 -50.78 60.98
N ARG A 355 -9.65 -49.83 61.81
CA ARG A 355 -8.99 -49.28 63.01
C ARG A 355 -7.71 -48.49 62.75
N LEU A 356 -7.84 -47.17 62.60
CA LEU A 356 -6.84 -46.23 63.14
C LEU A 356 -7.48 -44.87 63.49
N ASP A 357 -7.30 -44.55 64.77
CA ASP A 357 -7.44 -43.30 65.54
C ASP A 357 -8.48 -42.24 65.16
N LYS A 358 -9.59 -42.27 65.92
CA LYS A 358 -10.53 -41.15 66.14
C LYS A 358 -9.85 -39.78 66.34
N GLN A 359 -8.61 -39.73 66.82
CA GLN A 359 -7.90 -38.48 67.08
C GLN A 359 -7.49 -37.72 65.81
N GLN A 360 -7.08 -38.40 64.73
CA GLN A 360 -6.77 -37.71 63.46
C GLN A 360 -8.03 -37.21 62.75
N LEU A 361 -9.15 -37.93 62.92
CA LEU A 361 -10.44 -37.55 62.39
C LEU A 361 -11.00 -36.29 63.09
N PHE A 362 -10.79 -36.15 64.40
CA PHE A 362 -11.08 -34.91 65.14
C PHE A 362 -10.19 -33.75 64.70
N TYR A 363 -8.88 -33.97 64.51
CA TYR A 363 -7.97 -32.93 64.02
C TYR A 363 -8.35 -32.43 62.61
N ASN A 364 -8.72 -33.34 61.71
CA ASN A 364 -9.17 -32.97 60.36
C ASN A 364 -10.55 -32.27 60.38
N LEU A 365 -11.43 -32.63 61.31
CA LEU A 365 -12.71 -31.93 61.53
C LEU A 365 -12.53 -30.51 62.04
N ASP A 366 -11.60 -30.29 62.96
CA ASP A 366 -11.28 -28.96 63.48
C ASP A 366 -10.56 -28.10 62.43
N LYS A 367 -9.68 -28.71 61.61
CA LYS A 367 -9.06 -28.04 60.46
C LYS A 367 -10.10 -27.65 59.41
N LEU A 368 -11.05 -28.54 59.09
CA LEU A 368 -12.16 -28.24 58.16
C LEU A 368 -13.11 -27.16 58.72
N ARG A 369 -13.34 -27.10 60.03
CA ARG A 369 -14.08 -26.00 60.66
C ARG A 369 -13.33 -24.67 60.57
N ALA A 370 -12.01 -24.69 60.79
CA ALA A 370 -11.18 -23.50 60.64
C ALA A 370 -11.18 -23.00 59.19
N ASP A 371 -11.08 -23.91 58.21
CA ASP A 371 -11.16 -23.57 56.78
C ASP A 371 -12.55 -23.06 56.39
N GLN A 372 -13.63 -23.61 56.95
CA GLN A 372 -14.99 -23.12 56.74
C GLN A 372 -15.20 -21.70 57.33
N GLN A 373 -14.60 -21.40 58.48
CA GLN A 373 -14.62 -20.06 59.07
C GLN A 373 -13.80 -19.06 58.24
N LEU A 374 -12.64 -19.47 57.74
CA LEU A 374 -11.81 -18.67 56.84
C LEU A 374 -12.55 -18.37 55.53
N LEU A 375 -13.24 -19.36 54.96
CA LEU A 375 -14.04 -19.20 53.74
C LEU A 375 -15.24 -18.27 53.98
N LYS A 376 -15.92 -18.36 55.13
CA LYS A 376 -16.96 -17.40 55.52
C LYS A 376 -16.40 -15.98 55.66
N GLN A 377 -15.23 -15.80 56.28
CA GLN A 377 -14.59 -14.49 56.36
C GLN A 377 -14.21 -13.95 54.98
N LYS A 378 -13.71 -14.80 54.08
CA LYS A 378 -13.45 -14.41 52.68
C LYS A 378 -14.72 -14.11 51.90
N GLN A 379 -15.82 -14.82 52.16
CA GLN A 379 -17.12 -14.52 51.57
C GLN A 379 -17.66 -13.16 52.04
N VAL A 380 -17.51 -12.83 53.33
CA VAL A 380 -17.86 -11.50 53.87
C VAL A 380 -16.94 -10.41 53.28
N GLN A 381 -15.64 -10.68 53.12
CA GLN A 381 -14.73 -9.76 52.43
C GLN A 381 -15.10 -9.58 50.95
N LEU A 382 -15.50 -10.63 50.24
CA LEU A 382 -15.98 -10.54 48.87
C LEU A 382 -17.33 -9.83 48.76
N GLN A 383 -18.21 -9.98 49.76
CA GLN A 383 -19.45 -9.19 49.87
C GLN A 383 -19.14 -7.71 50.11
N HIS A 384 -18.20 -7.38 51.00
CA HIS A 384 -17.74 -5.99 51.18
C HIS A 384 -17.06 -5.42 49.94
N ILE A 385 -16.29 -6.21 49.19
CA ILE A 385 -15.69 -5.79 47.92
C ILE A 385 -16.78 -5.62 46.84
N SER A 386 -17.80 -6.47 46.82
CA SER A 386 -18.99 -6.34 45.96
C SER A 386 -19.81 -5.09 46.30
N GLU A 387 -19.98 -4.78 47.59
CA GLU A 387 -20.63 -3.56 48.08
C GLU A 387 -19.79 -2.32 47.73
N MET A 388 -18.45 -2.39 47.83
CA MET A 388 -17.55 -1.32 47.37
C MET A 388 -17.54 -1.14 45.85
N ASN A 389 -17.88 -2.17 45.08
CA ASN A 389 -17.87 -2.13 43.61
C ASN A 389 -19.26 -1.94 42.97
N LYS A 390 -20.33 -1.73 43.75
CA LYS A 390 -21.67 -1.38 43.25
C LYS A 390 -22.00 0.11 43.44
N GLY A 391 -21.17 0.97 42.85
CA GLY A 391 -21.53 2.35 42.53
C GLY A 391 -21.15 3.39 43.59
N GLU A 392 -20.31 4.34 43.14
CA GLU A 392 -19.90 5.59 43.80
C GLU A 392 -18.84 5.48 44.90
N ILE A 393 -17.57 5.48 44.49
CA ILE A 393 -16.47 5.97 45.34
C ILE A 393 -16.76 7.46 45.66
N PRO A 394 -16.92 7.85 46.93
CA PRO A 394 -17.11 9.25 47.30
C PRO A 394 -15.94 10.10 46.79
N ARG A 395 -16.22 11.24 46.12
CA ARG A 395 -15.20 12.17 45.59
C ARG A 395 -14.14 12.60 46.62
N SER A 396 -14.44 12.49 47.92
CA SER A 396 -13.50 12.77 49.00
C SER A 396 -12.28 11.83 49.04
N PHE A 397 -12.38 10.61 48.52
CA PHE A 397 -11.23 9.70 48.42
C PHE A 397 -10.28 10.07 47.26
N PHE A 398 -10.78 10.67 46.18
CA PHE A 398 -9.93 11.13 45.07
C PHE A 398 -9.13 12.40 45.40
N GLU A 399 -9.63 13.24 46.31
CA GLU A 399 -8.88 14.42 46.77
C GLU A 399 -7.69 14.05 47.68
N GLN A 400 -7.75 12.92 48.39
CA GLN A 400 -6.60 12.42 49.15
C GLN A 400 -5.48 11.90 48.22
N PHE A 401 -5.81 11.28 47.08
CA PHE A 401 -4.82 10.84 46.11
C PHE A 401 -4.12 11.98 45.36
N LYS A 402 -4.75 13.16 45.21
CA LYS A 402 -4.07 14.35 44.65
C LYS A 402 -2.92 14.86 45.53
N ASN A 403 -2.95 14.58 46.83
CA ASN A 403 -1.87 14.97 47.74
C ASN A 403 -0.75 13.92 47.84
N ASP A 404 -0.99 12.68 47.38
CA ASP A 404 0.01 11.60 47.38
C ASP A 404 0.80 11.48 46.04
N GLU A 405 0.45 12.27 45.01
CA GLU A 405 1.24 12.32 43.77
C GLU A 405 2.61 13.03 43.94
N PHE A 406 2.87 13.68 45.08
CA PHE A 406 4.18 14.29 45.39
C PHE A 406 5.27 13.29 45.82
N PHE A 407 4.95 12.00 46.01
CA PHE A 407 5.94 10.99 46.43
C PHE A 407 6.72 10.33 45.28
N ARG A 408 6.49 10.71 44.02
CA ARG A 408 7.18 10.08 42.86
C ARG A 408 8.65 10.51 42.70
N ASP A 409 9.11 11.56 43.36
CA ASP A 409 10.47 12.09 43.17
C ASP A 409 11.42 11.84 44.35
N ASN A 410 11.16 10.85 45.22
CA ASN A 410 12.09 10.51 46.30
C ASN A 410 13.06 9.37 45.88
N PRO A 411 14.31 9.67 45.46
CA PRO A 411 15.23 8.72 44.83
C PRO A 411 15.62 7.54 45.73
N ILE A 412 15.48 7.67 47.05
CA ILE A 412 15.78 6.62 48.03
C ILE A 412 14.76 5.46 47.91
N ILE A 413 13.48 5.77 47.66
CA ILE A 413 12.41 4.78 47.57
C ILE A 413 12.50 4.03 46.24
N VAL A 414 12.81 4.72 45.14
CA VAL A 414 13.06 4.11 43.82
C VAL A 414 14.23 3.13 43.88
N SER A 415 15.32 3.48 44.58
CA SER A 415 16.46 2.57 44.76
C SER A 415 16.11 1.32 45.58
N LYS A 416 15.18 1.42 46.54
CA LYS A 416 14.67 0.28 47.32
C LYS A 416 13.84 -0.66 46.45
N PHE A 417 12.99 -0.12 45.58
CA PHE A 417 12.20 -0.93 44.65
C PHE A 417 13.04 -1.58 43.56
N GLN A 418 14.06 -0.88 43.03
CA GLN A 418 15.02 -1.47 42.09
C GLN A 418 15.82 -2.62 42.73
N LYS A 419 16.34 -2.42 43.96
CA LYS A 419 17.01 -3.50 44.70
C LYS A 419 16.09 -4.69 44.97
N ARG A 420 14.80 -4.45 45.23
CA ARG A 420 13.83 -5.52 45.45
C ARG A 420 13.47 -6.25 44.16
N ALA A 421 13.39 -5.55 43.03
CA ALA A 421 13.20 -6.14 41.72
C ALA A 421 14.40 -7.01 41.30
N GLU A 422 15.63 -6.55 41.56
CA GLU A 422 16.84 -7.34 41.31
C GLU A 422 16.93 -8.60 42.20
N MET A 423 16.51 -8.51 43.47
CA MET A 423 16.44 -9.71 44.32
C MET A 423 15.38 -10.71 43.84
N LEU A 424 14.21 -10.24 43.42
CA LEU A 424 13.16 -11.10 42.88
C LEU A 424 13.59 -11.76 41.57
N LEU A 425 14.33 -11.06 40.71
CA LEU A 425 14.91 -11.64 39.48
C LEU A 425 15.90 -12.75 39.79
N LYS A 426 16.79 -12.57 40.78
CA LYS A 426 17.71 -13.63 41.22
C LYS A 426 16.98 -14.83 41.85
N GLU A 427 15.89 -14.59 42.56
CA GLU A 427 15.04 -15.65 43.14
C GLU A 427 14.33 -16.46 42.04
N ILE A 428 13.90 -15.80 40.97
CA ILE A 428 13.30 -16.46 39.80
C ILE A 428 14.34 -17.29 39.04
N GLU A 429 15.58 -16.80 38.88
CA GLU A 429 16.67 -17.56 38.24
C GLU A 429 17.02 -18.82 39.05
N LEU A 430 17.12 -18.72 40.37
CA LEU A 430 17.35 -19.87 41.26
C LEU A 430 16.21 -20.90 41.21
N LEU A 431 14.95 -20.45 41.10
CA LEU A 431 13.80 -21.34 40.96
C LEU A 431 13.75 -22.02 39.57
N GLN A 432 14.28 -21.37 38.52
CA GLN A 432 14.38 -21.96 37.19
C GLN A 432 15.47 -23.04 37.10
N GLU A 433 16.61 -22.87 37.79
CA GLU A 433 17.64 -23.92 37.87
C GLU A 433 17.13 -25.17 38.61
N GLY A 434 16.33 -25.02 39.67
CA GLY A 434 15.72 -26.16 40.39
C GLY A 434 14.63 -26.92 39.61
N LEU A 435 14.00 -26.30 38.62
CA LEU A 435 13.01 -26.92 37.74
C LEU A 435 13.64 -27.68 36.56
N ALA A 436 14.93 -27.45 36.27
CA ALA A 436 15.65 -28.16 35.20
C ALA A 436 16.12 -29.56 35.63
N GLU A 437 16.36 -29.80 36.94
CA GLU A 437 16.83 -31.09 37.46
C GLU A 437 15.73 -32.16 37.61
N THR A 438 14.44 -31.80 37.54
CA THR A 438 13.31 -32.74 37.73
C THR A 438 12.70 -33.29 36.43
N ARG A 439 13.29 -33.01 35.26
CA ARG A 439 12.79 -33.47 33.94
C ARG A 439 13.47 -34.73 33.38
N GLN A 440 13.86 -35.68 34.23
CA GLN A 440 14.19 -37.04 33.80
C GLN A 440 13.43 -38.08 34.63
N MET A 441 12.24 -38.47 34.16
CA MET A 441 11.67 -39.83 34.26
C MET A 441 10.35 -39.90 33.46
N PRO A 442 10.10 -40.97 32.67
CA PRO A 442 8.89 -41.10 31.84
C PRO A 442 7.72 -41.78 32.58
N ILE A 443 6.50 -41.35 32.28
CA ILE A 443 5.24 -41.94 32.78
C ILE A 443 4.51 -42.68 31.64
N GLN A 444 3.97 -43.86 31.93
CA GLN A 444 3.18 -44.71 31.01
C GLN A 444 1.81 -45.08 31.61
N GLN A 445 0.78 -45.10 30.72
CA GLN A 445 -0.48 -45.90 30.73
C GLN A 445 -1.62 -45.50 31.73
N SER A 446 -2.94 -45.64 31.50
CA SER A 446 -3.85 -45.88 30.35
C SER A 446 -5.35 -45.83 30.82
N PHE A 447 -6.28 -45.55 29.89
CA PHE A 447 -7.78 -45.60 29.90
C PHE A 447 -8.47 -46.85 30.56
N ARG A 448 -9.79 -47.01 30.90
CA ARG A 448 -11.13 -46.65 30.32
C ARG A 448 -12.31 -46.99 31.34
N PRO A 449 -13.61 -46.72 31.04
CA PRO A 449 -14.74 -46.44 31.99
C PRO A 449 -15.85 -47.53 32.09
N LYS A 450 -16.93 -47.30 32.90
CA LYS A 450 -18.32 -47.81 32.66
C LYS A 450 -19.41 -47.18 33.56
N SER A 451 -20.65 -47.32 33.09
CA SER A 451 -21.85 -46.47 33.22
C SER A 451 -23.03 -47.02 34.04
N SER A 452 -24.07 -46.17 34.18
CA SER A 452 -25.52 -46.39 34.51
C SER A 452 -25.89 -46.41 36.00
N GLY A 453 -27.00 -45.85 36.51
CA GLY A 453 -28.25 -45.21 36.02
C GLY A 453 -29.06 -44.80 37.28
N THR A 454 -30.27 -44.24 37.33
CA THR A 454 -31.25 -43.71 36.34
C THR A 454 -32.34 -42.86 37.04
N SER A 455 -32.17 -42.40 38.29
CA SER A 455 -33.19 -41.59 39.00
C SER A 455 -32.93 -40.08 38.94
N ASP A 456 -31.68 -39.66 38.90
CA ASP A 456 -31.30 -38.23 38.91
C ASP A 456 -31.51 -37.55 37.55
N ASN A 457 -31.66 -38.34 36.48
CA ASN A 457 -31.87 -37.85 35.12
C ASN A 457 -33.21 -37.10 34.95
N VAL A 458 -34.23 -37.40 35.75
CA VAL A 458 -35.54 -36.74 35.63
C VAL A 458 -35.50 -35.34 36.29
N ILE A 459 -34.76 -35.18 37.38
CA ILE A 459 -34.55 -33.88 38.05
C ILE A 459 -33.63 -33.00 37.19
N LEU A 460 -32.55 -33.59 36.66
CA LEU A 460 -31.65 -32.92 35.71
C LEU A 460 -32.35 -32.50 34.41
N GLN A 461 -33.26 -33.31 33.86
CA GLN A 461 -34.04 -32.91 32.69
C GLN A 461 -35.00 -31.75 32.98
N LEU A 462 -35.57 -31.68 34.18
CA LEU A 462 -36.43 -30.58 34.59
C LEU A 462 -35.63 -29.27 34.80
N GLU A 463 -34.42 -29.37 35.38
CA GLU A 463 -33.51 -28.24 35.55
C GLU A 463 -32.94 -27.73 34.21
N ILE A 464 -32.65 -28.66 33.27
CA ILE A 464 -32.25 -28.31 31.90
C ILE A 464 -33.40 -27.62 31.17
N GLN A 465 -34.63 -28.13 31.22
CA GLN A 465 -35.79 -27.47 30.60
C GLN A 465 -36.08 -26.08 31.20
N GLN A 466 -35.87 -25.88 32.50
CA GLN A 466 -36.00 -24.56 33.12
C GLN A 466 -34.88 -23.60 32.72
N ALA A 467 -33.66 -24.11 32.51
CA ALA A 467 -32.55 -23.32 32.02
C ALA A 467 -32.71 -22.98 30.52
N GLU A 468 -33.22 -23.91 29.71
CA GLU A 468 -33.53 -23.71 28.29
C GLU A 468 -34.63 -22.67 28.10
N ASN A 469 -35.74 -22.76 28.84
CA ASN A 469 -36.80 -21.73 28.80
C ASN A 469 -36.30 -20.34 29.25
N LYS A 470 -35.39 -20.27 30.23
CA LYS A 470 -34.77 -19.00 30.63
C LYS A 470 -33.83 -18.45 29.56
N ALA A 471 -33.12 -19.34 28.85
CA ALA A 471 -32.27 -18.96 27.73
C ALA A 471 -33.10 -18.46 26.54
N GLU A 472 -34.21 -19.12 26.19
CA GLU A 472 -35.12 -18.66 25.13
C GLU A 472 -35.74 -17.29 25.45
N ILE A 473 -36.17 -17.04 26.70
CA ILE A 473 -36.69 -15.74 27.11
C ILE A 473 -35.61 -14.65 27.00
N LEU A 474 -34.36 -14.97 27.37
CA LEU A 474 -33.22 -14.05 27.21
C LEU A 474 -32.92 -13.79 25.73
N GLU A 475 -33.01 -14.82 24.88
CA GLU A 475 -32.79 -14.70 23.44
C GLU A 475 -33.89 -13.86 22.77
N GLU A 476 -35.16 -14.05 23.13
CA GLU A 476 -36.26 -13.21 22.67
C GLU A 476 -36.10 -11.75 23.12
N GLN A 477 -35.64 -11.51 24.36
CA GLN A 477 -35.35 -10.17 24.85
C GLN A 477 -34.19 -9.52 24.09
N MET A 478 -33.11 -10.27 23.81
CA MET A 478 -31.99 -9.79 23.00
C MET A 478 -32.41 -9.48 21.56
N LEU A 479 -33.26 -10.32 20.96
CA LEU A 479 -33.80 -10.09 19.61
C LEU A 479 -34.75 -8.88 19.56
N ALA A 480 -35.57 -8.67 20.59
CA ALA A 480 -36.43 -7.49 20.69
C ALA A 480 -35.61 -6.20 20.82
N VAL A 481 -34.54 -6.22 21.63
CA VAL A 481 -33.60 -5.11 21.78
C VAL A 481 -32.85 -4.84 20.47
N ALA A 482 -32.35 -5.89 19.79
CA ALA A 482 -31.69 -5.78 18.50
C ALA A 482 -32.61 -5.20 17.41
N ARG A 483 -33.90 -5.60 17.38
CA ARG A 483 -34.90 -5.04 16.47
C ARG A 483 -35.17 -3.56 16.75
N ASN A 484 -35.23 -3.16 18.02
CA ASN A 484 -35.39 -1.76 18.40
C ASN A 484 -34.18 -0.91 17.98
N TYR A 485 -32.96 -1.42 18.15
CA TYR A 485 -31.75 -0.74 17.67
C TYR A 485 -31.70 -0.65 16.14
N ALA A 486 -32.07 -1.71 15.43
CA ALA A 486 -32.15 -1.69 13.97
C ALA A 486 -33.17 -0.66 13.47
N LYS A 487 -34.29 -0.50 14.16
CA LYS A 487 -35.31 0.52 13.85
C LYS A 487 -34.78 1.94 14.11
N GLN A 488 -34.09 2.17 15.23
CA GLN A 488 -33.46 3.47 15.52
C GLN A 488 -32.40 3.85 14.48
N ILE A 489 -31.59 2.88 14.02
CA ILE A 489 -30.61 3.09 12.95
C ILE A 489 -31.30 3.45 11.63
N ALA A 490 -32.41 2.79 11.31
CA ALA A 490 -33.18 3.09 10.10
C ALA A 490 -33.80 4.50 10.15
N ASP A 491 -34.38 4.89 11.29
CA ASP A 491 -34.95 6.23 11.48
C ASP A 491 -33.88 7.32 11.39
N LEU A 492 -32.69 7.09 11.96
CA LEU A 492 -31.56 8.02 11.86
C LEU A 492 -31.04 8.14 10.42
N LYS A 493 -31.01 7.05 9.65
CA LYS A 493 -30.67 7.09 8.22
C LYS A 493 -31.70 7.86 7.40
N ALA A 494 -32.99 7.70 7.71
CA ALA A 494 -34.04 8.47 7.04
C ALA A 494 -33.92 9.97 7.34
N GLN A 495 -33.62 10.35 8.59
CA GLN A 495 -33.36 11.74 8.96
C GLN A 495 -32.13 12.31 8.26
N LEU A 496 -31.05 11.54 8.15
CA LEU A 496 -29.86 11.93 7.38
C LEU A 496 -30.18 12.19 5.92
N ASN A 497 -30.96 11.32 5.27
CA ASN A 497 -31.35 11.52 3.87
C ASN A 497 -32.23 12.76 3.68
N ILE A 498 -33.12 13.08 4.63
CA ILE A 498 -33.93 14.31 4.59
C ILE A 498 -33.04 15.55 4.73
N ILE A 499 -32.06 15.51 5.64
CA ILE A 499 -31.10 16.60 5.84
C ILE A 499 -30.21 16.78 4.59
N GLU A 500 -29.72 15.70 4.00
CA GLU A 500 -28.93 15.74 2.76
C GLU A 500 -29.75 16.27 1.56
N ALA A 501 -31.04 15.94 1.50
CA ALA A 501 -31.95 16.47 0.48
C ALA A 501 -32.28 17.96 0.67
N GLN A 502 -32.22 18.47 1.90
CA GLN A 502 -32.40 19.90 2.22
C GLN A 502 -31.13 20.73 2.02
N LEU A 503 -29.96 20.08 1.92
CA LEU A 503 -28.66 20.70 1.65
C LEU A 503 -28.31 20.76 0.15
N ARG A 504 -29.16 20.21 -0.73
CA ARG A 504 -29.14 20.42 -2.18
C ARG A 504 -30.22 21.41 -2.57
#